data_AF-A0A7X7YKH1-F1
#
_entry.id   AF-A0A7X7YKH1-F1
#
_cell.length_a   1.000
_cell.length_b   1.000
_cell.length_c   1.000
_cell.angle_alpha   90.00
_cell.angle_beta   90.00
_cell.angle_gamma   90.00
#
_symmetry.space_group_name_H-M   'P 1'
#
loop_
_entity.id
_entity.type
_entity.pdbx_description
1 polymer ?
#
loop_
_entity_poly.entity_id
_entity_poly.type
_entity_poly.pdbx_seq_one_letter_code
_entity_poly.pdbx_strand_id
1 'polypeptide(L)'
;MAKQALQVAERTRLKTSGSRKLRARKVLPGTAYGPDFGPLNIEVGREEFMIMIQKVSTTTSIDLKIAKSDGSSMVKRAYLKQVQRHKVTDFPIHFDFFVPSEGHVMRIEVPIEYQNTPKGVDQGGRVDTFHESVEVEALPKDIPEMVSVDIANLDLGDFLKVKDLHLPPGVKPLLDPEEILLAVTMPKEEVEEEPAGEEEVTQPEVIREKKEEK
;
A
#
# COMPACT_ATOMS: atom_id res chain seq x y z
N MET A 1 15.32 -7.76 14.55
CA MET A 1 15.57 -7.52 13.11
C MET A 1 15.84 -8.85 12.41
N ALA A 2 14.79 -9.48 11.88
CA ALA A 2 14.94 -10.71 11.12
C ALA A 2 15.66 -10.40 9.80
N LYS A 3 16.91 -10.83 9.67
CA LYS A 3 17.67 -10.72 8.42
C LYS A 3 17.05 -11.66 7.39
N GLN A 4 16.14 -11.15 6.57
CA GLN A 4 15.67 -11.88 5.41
C GLN A 4 16.67 -11.74 4.28
N ALA A 5 17.16 -12.87 3.78
CA ALA A 5 18.04 -12.91 2.63
C ALA A 5 17.26 -13.42 1.42
N LEU A 6 17.31 -12.70 0.30
CA LEU A 6 16.68 -13.09 -0.95
C LEU A 6 17.76 -13.33 -2.00
N GLN A 7 17.70 -14.50 -2.66
CA GLN A 7 18.58 -14.80 -3.79
C GLN A 7 17.95 -14.24 -5.06
N VAL A 8 18.71 -13.41 -5.78
CA VAL A 8 18.27 -12.82 -7.04
C VAL A 8 19.35 -12.97 -8.09
N ALA A 9 18.95 -13.24 -9.32
CA ALA A 9 19.87 -13.35 -10.45
C ALA A 9 19.84 -12.07 -11.29
N GLU A 10 20.98 -11.68 -11.85
CA GLU A 10 21.04 -10.58 -12.81
C GLU A 10 20.37 -10.95 -14.13
N ARG A 11 19.53 -10.04 -14.62
CA ARG A 11 18.77 -10.22 -15.86
C ARG A 11 19.41 -9.47 -17.02
N THR A 12 19.90 -10.21 -18.01
CA THR A 12 20.46 -9.66 -19.26
C THR A 12 19.43 -9.42 -20.37
N ARG A 13 18.27 -10.09 -20.31
CA ARG A 13 17.21 -10.00 -21.34
C ARG A 13 16.14 -8.97 -20.97
N LEU A 14 16.30 -7.74 -21.45
CA LEU A 14 15.48 -6.57 -21.06
C LEU A 14 14.21 -6.35 -21.91
N LYS A 15 14.01 -7.10 -23.01
CA LYS A 15 12.87 -6.88 -23.92
C LYS A 15 11.54 -7.31 -23.29
N THR A 16 10.44 -6.67 -23.69
CA THR A 16 9.06 -6.99 -23.27
C THR A 16 8.70 -8.47 -23.44
N SER A 17 9.17 -9.09 -24.53
CA SER A 17 8.98 -10.52 -24.79
C SER A 17 9.75 -11.42 -23.81
N GLY A 18 10.90 -10.97 -23.30
CA GLY A 18 11.67 -11.64 -22.26
C GLY A 18 10.92 -11.66 -20.93
N SER A 19 10.42 -10.51 -20.48
CA SER A 19 9.63 -10.39 -19.25
C SER A 19 8.37 -11.25 -19.27
N ARG A 20 7.66 -11.33 -20.41
CA ARG A 20 6.48 -12.20 -20.56
C ARG A 20 6.83 -13.69 -20.41
N LYS A 21 7.93 -14.14 -21.05
CA LYS A 21 8.40 -15.53 -20.95
C LYS A 21 8.85 -15.90 -19.54
N LEU A 22 9.50 -14.98 -18.83
CA LEU A 22 9.90 -15.18 -17.43
C LEU A 22 8.68 -15.38 -16.53
N ARG A 23 7.66 -14.52 -16.65
CA ARG A 23 6.42 -14.67 -15.86
C ARG A 23 5.69 -15.98 -16.16
N ALA A 24 5.70 -16.44 -17.41
CA ALA A 24 5.16 -17.76 -17.78
C ALA A 24 5.92 -18.92 -17.13
N ARG A 25 7.21 -18.74 -16.84
CA ARG A 25 8.06 -19.69 -16.11
C ARG A 25 8.07 -19.48 -14.59
N LYS A 26 7.11 -18.72 -14.05
CA LYS A 26 7.04 -18.35 -12.62
C LYS A 26 8.28 -17.60 -12.11
N VAL A 27 8.97 -16.86 -12.98
CA VAL A 27 10.07 -15.96 -12.60
C VAL A 27 9.56 -14.52 -12.69
N LEU A 28 9.77 -13.76 -11.62
CA LEU A 28 9.36 -12.38 -11.50
C LEU A 28 10.53 -11.46 -11.86
N PRO A 29 10.38 -10.57 -12.85
CA PRO A 29 11.38 -9.53 -13.12
C PRO A 29 11.24 -8.36 -12.15
N GLY A 30 12.35 -7.73 -11.80
CA GLY A 30 12.38 -6.51 -11.00
C GLY A 30 13.64 -5.69 -11.23
N THR A 31 13.74 -4.59 -10.49
CA THR A 31 14.87 -3.66 -10.55
C THR A 31 15.40 -3.39 -9.14
N ALA A 32 16.71 -3.25 -9.02
CA ALA A 32 17.36 -2.73 -7.82
C ALA A 32 18.13 -1.47 -8.20
N TYR A 33 17.91 -0.38 -7.48
CA TYR A 33 18.56 0.91 -7.76
C TYR A 33 18.86 1.66 -6.46
N GLY A 34 19.80 2.60 -6.50
CA GLY A 34 20.17 3.43 -5.36
C GLY A 34 21.06 4.61 -5.77
N PRO A 35 21.36 5.53 -4.84
CA PRO A 35 22.23 6.68 -5.12
C PRO A 35 23.64 6.26 -5.54
N ASP A 36 24.23 5.32 -4.79
CA ASP A 36 25.55 4.75 -5.06
C ASP A 36 25.49 3.40 -5.80
N PHE A 37 24.30 3.02 -6.26
CA PHE A 37 24.06 1.75 -6.90
C PHE A 37 23.24 1.94 -8.18
N GLY A 38 23.91 1.79 -9.33
CA GLY A 38 23.25 1.91 -10.63
C GLY A 38 22.06 0.95 -10.79
N PRO A 39 21.11 1.26 -11.69
CA PRO A 39 19.93 0.45 -11.89
C PRO A 39 20.33 -0.93 -12.43
N LEU A 40 20.15 -1.95 -11.60
CA LEU A 40 20.39 -3.34 -11.96
C LEU A 40 19.06 -4.05 -12.18
N ASN A 41 18.94 -4.72 -13.32
CA ASN A 41 17.80 -5.57 -13.60
C ASN A 41 18.02 -6.93 -12.97
N ILE A 42 17.05 -7.38 -12.18
CA ILE A 42 17.14 -8.62 -11.43
C ILE A 42 15.91 -9.49 -11.69
N GLU A 43 16.05 -10.78 -11.40
CA GLU A 43 14.98 -11.75 -11.47
C GLU A 43 14.99 -12.66 -10.24
N VAL A 44 13.79 -13.05 -9.80
CA VAL A 44 13.58 -13.87 -8.61
C VAL A 44 12.48 -14.90 -8.88
N GLY A 45 12.55 -16.05 -8.22
CA GLY A 45 11.46 -17.02 -8.23
C GLY A 45 10.18 -16.41 -7.66
N ARG A 46 9.04 -16.56 -8.35
CA ARG A 46 7.76 -15.99 -7.88
C ARG A 46 7.34 -16.55 -6.52
N GLU A 47 7.53 -17.85 -6.28
CA GLU A 47 7.12 -18.49 -5.03
C GLU A 47 7.94 -17.98 -3.84
N GLU A 48 9.26 -17.85 -4.01
CA GLU A 48 10.16 -17.25 -3.01
C GLU A 48 9.78 -15.79 -2.71
N PHE A 49 9.50 -15.01 -3.76
CA PHE A 49 9.07 -13.62 -3.60
C PHE A 49 7.72 -13.49 -2.88
N MET A 50 6.76 -14.38 -3.17
CA MET A 50 5.45 -14.40 -2.51
C MET A 50 5.55 -14.75 -1.01
N ILE A 51 6.46 -15.65 -0.63
CA ILE A 51 6.71 -15.96 0.79
C ILE A 51 7.38 -14.77 1.48
N MET A 52 8.27 -14.08 0.78
CA MET A 52 8.99 -12.91 1.31
C MET A 52 8.03 -11.73 1.54
N ILE A 53 7.21 -11.36 0.54
CA ILE A 53 6.32 -10.20 0.64
C ILE A 53 5.26 -10.33 1.73
N GLN A 54 4.92 -11.56 2.15
CA GLN A 54 4.02 -11.79 3.29
C GLN A 54 4.66 -11.50 4.65
N LYS A 55 6.00 -11.52 4.73
CA LYS A 55 6.75 -11.38 5.97
C LYS A 55 7.50 -10.05 6.08
N VAL A 56 7.57 -9.31 4.98
CA VAL A 56 8.40 -8.12 4.84
C VAL A 56 7.47 -6.96 4.55
N SER A 57 7.53 -5.94 5.39
CA SER A 57 6.92 -4.65 5.12
C SER A 57 7.87 -3.77 4.30
N THR A 58 7.36 -2.68 3.72
CA THR A 58 8.12 -1.66 2.99
C THR A 58 9.33 -1.18 3.80
N THR A 59 9.17 -1.06 5.13
CA THR A 59 10.16 -0.63 6.13
C THR A 59 11.25 -1.64 6.46
N THR A 60 11.04 -2.91 6.11
CA THR A 60 11.96 -3.99 6.49
C THR A 60 13.13 -4.07 5.51
N SER A 61 14.35 -4.02 6.03
CA SER A 61 15.54 -4.18 5.21
C SER A 61 15.82 -5.63 4.86
N ILE A 62 16.15 -5.90 3.59
CA ILE A 62 16.42 -7.23 3.03
C ILE A 62 17.86 -7.30 2.55
N ASP A 63 18.55 -8.41 2.81
CA ASP A 63 19.85 -8.70 2.24
C ASP A 63 19.65 -9.35 0.86
N LEU A 64 19.80 -8.57 -0.20
CA LEU A 64 19.76 -9.05 -1.58
C LEU A 64 21.10 -9.69 -1.93
N LYS A 65 21.09 -11.00 -2.15
CA LYS A 65 22.22 -11.76 -2.71
C LYS A 65 22.07 -11.79 -4.23
N ILE A 66 22.75 -10.86 -4.88
CA ILE A 66 22.72 -10.69 -6.34
C ILE A 66 23.82 -11.57 -6.96
N ALA A 67 23.41 -12.58 -7.71
CA ALA A 67 24.29 -13.37 -8.57
C ALA A 67 24.44 -12.67 -9.92
N LYS A 68 25.64 -12.19 -10.24
CA LYS A 68 25.95 -11.55 -11.53
C LYS A 68 26.25 -12.57 -12.61
N SER A 69 26.10 -12.17 -13.87
CA SER A 69 26.42 -13.01 -15.03
C SER A 69 27.88 -13.47 -15.08
N ASP A 70 28.78 -12.71 -14.46
CA ASP A 70 30.22 -12.98 -14.44
C ASP A 70 30.64 -13.98 -13.35
N GLY A 71 29.66 -14.61 -12.65
CA GLY A 71 29.90 -15.57 -11.57
C GLY A 71 30.23 -14.93 -10.22
N SER A 72 30.29 -13.60 -10.14
CA SER A 72 30.46 -12.88 -8.88
C SER A 72 29.12 -12.73 -8.14
N SER A 73 29.16 -12.84 -6.81
CA SER A 73 28.00 -12.60 -5.94
C SER A 73 28.20 -11.32 -5.12
N MET A 74 27.19 -10.47 -5.08
CA MET A 74 27.18 -9.25 -4.27
C MET A 74 26.05 -9.35 -3.23
N VAL A 75 26.32 -8.93 -2.00
CA VAL A 75 25.28 -8.73 -0.99
C VAL A 75 25.04 -7.23 -0.80
N LYS A 76 23.80 -6.79 -0.96
CA LYS A 76 23.39 -5.42 -0.63
C LYS A 76 22.15 -5.42 0.23
N ARG A 77 22.13 -4.50 1.19
CA ARG A 77 20.94 -4.20 1.97
C ARG A 77 20.02 -3.33 1.13
N ALA A 78 18.79 -3.78 0.91
CA ALA A 78 17.79 -3.08 0.12
C ALA A 78 16.43 -3.06 0.82
N TYR A 79 15.58 -2.12 0.41
CA TYR A 79 14.23 -1.95 0.89
C TYR A 79 13.27 -2.16 -0.27
N LEU A 80 12.14 -2.82 -0.02
CA LEU A 80 11.11 -3.00 -1.02
C LEU A 80 10.41 -1.66 -1.21
N LYS A 81 10.59 -0.99 -2.36
CA LYS A 81 9.98 0.32 -2.60
C LYS A 81 8.59 0.19 -3.18
N GLN A 82 8.41 -0.70 -4.15
CA GLN A 82 7.13 -0.88 -4.82
C GLN A 82 6.97 -2.30 -5.35
N VAL A 83 5.73 -2.79 -5.32
CA VAL A 83 5.33 -4.03 -5.99
C VAL A 83 4.17 -3.75 -6.91
N GLN A 84 4.37 -4.01 -8.20
CA GLN A 84 3.30 -3.90 -9.19
C GLN A 84 2.54 -5.22 -9.26
N ARG A 85 1.25 -5.18 -8.95
CA ARG A 85 0.34 -6.32 -9.03
C ARG A 85 -0.51 -6.28 -10.29
N HIS A 86 -0.94 -7.45 -10.73
CA HIS A 86 -1.85 -7.59 -11.85
C HIS A 86 -3.28 -7.26 -11.42
N LYS A 87 -3.88 -6.23 -12.01
CA LYS A 87 -5.20 -5.69 -11.61
C LYS A 87 -6.32 -6.73 -11.50
N VAL A 88 -6.26 -7.81 -12.29
CA VAL A 88 -7.31 -8.85 -12.33
C VAL A 88 -6.97 -10.06 -11.47
N THR A 89 -5.70 -10.46 -11.41
CA THR A 89 -5.29 -11.74 -10.79
C THR A 89 -4.56 -11.53 -9.47
N ASP A 90 -4.34 -10.28 -9.08
CA ASP A 90 -3.55 -9.79 -7.95
C ASP A 90 -2.09 -10.29 -7.85
N PHE A 91 -1.65 -11.15 -8.78
CA PHE A 91 -0.28 -11.64 -8.80
C PHE A 91 0.75 -10.53 -9.05
N PRO A 92 1.92 -10.58 -8.39
CA PRO A 92 3.01 -9.65 -8.67
C PRO A 92 3.53 -9.83 -10.11
N ILE A 93 3.79 -8.70 -10.76
CA ILE A 93 4.28 -8.56 -12.15
C ILE A 93 5.69 -8.00 -12.18
N HIS A 94 5.98 -7.04 -11.29
CA HIS A 94 7.24 -6.33 -11.18
C HIS A 94 7.46 -5.91 -9.71
N PHE A 95 8.72 -5.77 -9.33
CA PHE A 95 9.10 -5.25 -8.01
C PHE A 95 10.33 -4.36 -8.13
N ASP A 96 10.41 -3.42 -7.21
CA ASP A 96 11.42 -2.38 -7.18
C ASP A 96 12.09 -2.39 -5.81
N PHE A 97 13.40 -2.61 -5.79
CA PHE A 97 14.23 -2.53 -4.61
C PHE A 97 15.06 -1.24 -4.61
N PHE A 98 15.06 -0.57 -3.48
CA PHE A 98 15.89 0.60 -3.24
C PHE A 98 17.07 0.24 -2.32
N VAL A 99 18.29 0.48 -2.80
CA VAL A 99 19.54 0.29 -2.04
C VAL A 99 19.94 1.65 -1.47
N PRO A 100 19.76 1.90 -0.17
CA PRO A 100 20.14 3.17 0.40
C PRO A 100 21.66 3.32 0.48
N SER A 101 22.09 4.58 0.43
CA SER A 101 23.46 4.98 0.75
C SER A 101 23.52 5.51 2.19
N GLU A 102 24.67 5.34 2.83
CA GLU A 102 24.88 5.83 4.19
C GLU A 102 24.87 7.36 4.20
N GLY A 103 23.92 7.96 4.94
CA GLY A 103 23.78 9.41 5.07
C GLY A 103 22.76 10.05 4.13
N HIS A 104 22.15 9.29 3.21
CA HIS A 104 21.04 9.79 2.40
C HIS A 104 19.70 9.56 3.10
N VAL A 105 18.92 10.63 3.24
CA VAL A 105 17.51 10.53 3.66
C VAL A 105 16.72 9.79 2.59
N MET A 106 15.83 8.90 3.01
CA MET A 106 14.97 8.14 2.13
C MET A 106 13.50 8.34 2.51
N ARG A 107 12.65 8.31 1.49
CA ARG A 107 11.19 8.40 1.61
C ARG A 107 10.60 7.00 1.63
N ILE A 108 9.92 6.66 2.71
CA ILE A 108 9.35 5.34 2.90
C ILE A 108 7.98 5.43 3.54
N GLU A 109 7.08 4.55 3.12
CA GLU A 109 5.78 4.38 3.76
C GLU A 109 5.95 3.46 4.96
N VAL A 110 5.61 3.97 6.14
CA VAL A 110 5.64 3.22 7.39
C VAL A 110 4.21 2.83 7.75
N PRO A 111 3.90 1.53 7.94
CA PRO A 111 2.57 1.12 8.35
C PRO A 111 2.26 1.57 9.78
N ILE A 112 1.01 1.96 9.99
CA ILE A 112 0.46 2.30 11.31
C ILE A 112 -0.29 1.09 11.86
N GLU A 113 0.04 0.69 13.08
CA GLU A 113 -0.72 -0.31 13.82
C GLU A 113 -1.60 0.40 14.85
N TYR A 114 -2.91 0.39 14.62
CA TYR A 114 -3.90 0.89 15.56
C TYR A 114 -4.18 -0.15 16.64
N GLN A 115 -3.84 0.17 17.88
CA GLN A 115 -4.01 -0.71 19.03
C GLN A 115 -5.26 -0.35 19.83
N ASN A 116 -5.92 -1.38 20.37
CA ASN A 116 -7.17 -1.30 21.13
C ASN A 116 -8.40 -0.88 20.32
N THR A 117 -9.55 -0.90 20.98
CA THR A 117 -10.84 -0.47 20.42
C THR A 117 -11.22 0.89 21.03
N PRO A 118 -11.60 1.90 20.23
CA PRO A 118 -12.04 3.19 20.75
C PRO A 118 -13.32 3.07 21.58
N LYS A 119 -13.42 3.86 22.65
CA LYS A 119 -14.65 3.99 23.44
C LYS A 119 -15.85 4.42 22.60
N GLY A 120 -15.61 5.24 21.58
CA GLY A 120 -16.69 5.66 20.68
C GLY A 120 -17.34 4.50 19.92
N VAL A 121 -16.64 3.37 19.72
CA VAL A 121 -17.24 2.15 19.12
C VAL A 121 -18.23 1.50 20.07
N ASP A 122 -17.90 1.40 21.36
CA ASP A 122 -18.83 0.87 22.38
C ASP A 122 -20.11 1.72 22.52
N GLN A 123 -20.03 3.00 22.14
CA GLN A 123 -21.16 3.93 22.12
C GLN A 123 -21.97 3.87 20.80
N GLY A 124 -21.68 2.91 19.91
CA GLY A 124 -22.36 2.71 18.63
C GLY A 124 -21.69 3.38 17.42
N GLY A 125 -20.46 3.88 17.58
CA GLY A 125 -19.67 4.47 16.50
C GLY A 125 -18.96 3.45 15.61
N ARG A 126 -18.49 3.92 14.45
CA ARG A 126 -17.64 3.19 13.52
C ARG A 126 -16.28 3.88 13.41
N VAL A 127 -15.22 3.07 13.29
CA VAL A 127 -13.88 3.56 12.97
C VAL A 127 -13.73 3.65 11.45
N ASP A 128 -13.41 4.85 10.98
CA ASP A 128 -13.05 5.12 9.60
C ASP A 128 -11.55 5.43 9.52
N THR A 129 -10.78 4.53 8.93
CA THR A 129 -9.35 4.68 8.70
C THR A 129 -9.10 5.30 7.33
N PHE A 130 -8.46 6.47 7.29
CA PHE A 130 -8.10 7.15 6.04
C PHE A 130 -6.73 6.73 5.53
N HIS A 131 -5.79 6.49 6.45
CA HIS A 131 -4.40 6.17 6.13
C HIS A 131 -3.92 4.97 6.94
N GLU A 132 -3.67 3.83 6.29
CA GLU A 132 -3.07 2.65 6.94
C GLU A 132 -1.53 2.78 7.09
N SER A 133 -0.93 3.73 6.39
CA SER A 133 0.50 4.00 6.39
C SER A 133 0.78 5.49 6.21
N VAL A 134 1.90 5.96 6.75
CA VAL A 134 2.35 7.35 6.60
C VAL A 134 3.69 7.39 5.88
N GLU A 135 3.80 8.27 4.89
CA GLU A 135 5.06 8.53 4.22
C GLU A 135 5.96 9.40 5.10
N VAL A 136 7.18 8.92 5.37
CA VAL A 136 8.16 9.60 6.20
C VAL A 136 9.51 9.74 5.49
N GLU A 137 10.21 10.84 5.79
CA GLU A 137 11.64 11.00 5.49
C GLU A 137 12.47 10.63 6.71
N ALA A 138 13.34 9.64 6.57
CA ALA A 138 14.25 9.22 7.64
C ALA A 138 15.58 8.71 7.06
N LEU A 139 16.60 8.64 7.92
CA LEU A 139 17.83 7.91 7.60
C LEU A 139 17.56 6.40 7.67
N PRO A 140 18.25 5.56 6.88
CA PRO A 140 18.07 4.10 6.89
C PRO A 140 18.24 3.44 8.27
N LYS A 141 18.95 4.10 9.19
CA LYS A 141 19.19 3.63 10.57
C LYS A 141 18.02 3.92 11.52
N ASP A 142 17.22 4.94 11.22
CA ASP A 142 16.18 5.47 12.10
C ASP A 142 14.77 5.07 11.66
N ILE A 143 14.64 4.27 10.59
CA ILE A 143 13.34 3.80 10.07
C ILE A 143 12.73 2.79 11.07
N PRO A 144 11.57 3.11 11.67
CA PRO A 144 10.83 2.14 12.47
C PRO A 144 10.18 1.07 11.57
N GLU A 145 10.07 -0.16 12.07
CA GLU A 145 9.38 -1.23 11.34
C GLU A 145 7.86 -0.96 11.24
N MET A 146 7.28 -0.40 12.30
CA MET A 146 5.86 -0.02 12.42
C MET A 146 5.70 1.11 13.45
N VAL A 147 4.63 1.90 13.32
CA VAL A 147 4.24 2.92 14.31
C VAL A 147 2.97 2.47 14.99
N SER A 148 3.06 2.15 16.28
CA SER A 148 1.91 1.76 17.10
C SER A 148 1.21 2.98 17.67
N VAL A 149 -0.11 3.08 17.48
CA VAL A 149 -0.94 4.16 18.01
C VAL A 149 -2.09 3.59 18.82
N ASP A 150 -2.19 3.99 20.08
CA ASP A 150 -3.31 3.62 20.94
C ASP A 150 -4.54 4.51 20.64
N ILE A 151 -5.64 3.86 20.27
CA ILE A 151 -6.91 4.54 19.94
C ILE A 151 -7.99 4.33 21.01
N ALA A 152 -7.67 3.70 22.15
CA ALA A 152 -8.63 3.41 23.21
C ALA A 152 -9.34 4.65 23.77
N ASN A 153 -8.67 5.81 23.77
CA ASN A 153 -9.19 7.03 24.37
C ASN A 153 -10.04 7.89 23.43
N LEU A 154 -10.23 7.49 22.17
CA LEU A 154 -11.04 8.26 21.22
C LEU A 154 -12.54 8.05 21.48
N ASP A 155 -13.27 9.15 21.63
CA ASP A 155 -14.73 9.18 21.79
C ASP A 155 -15.43 9.41 20.43
N LEU A 156 -16.77 9.43 20.44
CA LEU A 156 -17.57 9.70 19.25
C LEU A 156 -17.32 11.11 18.71
N GLY A 157 -16.97 11.21 17.42
CA GLY A 157 -16.67 12.47 16.75
C GLY A 157 -15.21 12.91 16.88
N ASP A 158 -14.35 12.12 17.54
CA ASP A 158 -12.93 12.41 17.63
C ASP A 158 -12.16 11.97 16.38
N PHE A 159 -11.04 12.66 16.15
CA PHE A 159 -10.14 12.45 15.03
C PHE A 159 -8.69 12.36 15.52
N LEU A 160 -7.97 11.36 15.05
CA LEU A 160 -6.52 11.26 15.22
C LEU A 160 -5.82 11.98 14.06
N LYS A 161 -4.94 12.92 14.37
CA LYS A 161 -4.18 13.67 13.36
C LYS A 161 -2.74 13.17 13.26
N VAL A 162 -2.08 13.48 12.14
CA VAL A 162 -0.66 13.15 11.91
C VAL A 162 0.25 13.69 13.00
N LYS A 163 -0.02 14.90 13.52
CA LYS A 163 0.75 15.51 14.62
C LYS A 163 0.71 14.72 15.94
N ASP A 164 -0.31 13.88 16.12
CA ASP A 164 -0.51 13.11 17.35
C ASP A 164 0.27 11.77 17.31
N LEU A 165 0.97 11.48 16.20
CA LEU A 165 1.84 10.32 16.07
C LEU A 165 3.13 10.47 16.87
N HIS A 166 3.43 9.48 17.70
CA HIS A 166 4.72 9.36 18.37
C HIS A 166 5.77 8.79 17.42
N LEU A 167 6.45 9.69 16.70
CA LEU A 167 7.56 9.33 15.80
C LEU A 167 8.92 9.37 16.52
N PRO A 168 9.82 8.42 16.25
CA PRO A 168 11.15 8.41 16.85
C PRO A 168 12.02 9.59 16.34
N PRO A 169 13.07 9.97 17.09
CA PRO A 169 13.94 11.08 16.69
C PRO A 169 14.59 10.80 15.32
N GLY A 170 14.50 11.77 14.41
CA GLY A 170 15.08 11.66 13.05
C GLY A 170 14.09 11.26 11.95
N VAL A 171 12.84 10.92 12.31
CA VAL A 171 11.77 10.63 11.35
C VAL A 171 10.88 11.86 11.17
N LYS A 172 10.70 12.31 9.93
CA LYS A 172 9.81 13.44 9.60
C LYS A 172 8.64 12.95 8.74
N PRO A 173 7.39 13.16 9.13
CA PRO A 173 6.25 12.86 8.27
C PRO A 173 6.23 13.85 7.10
N LEU A 174 5.91 13.35 5.90
CA LEU A 174 5.68 14.16 4.70
C LEU A 174 4.23 14.64 4.56
N LEU A 175 3.30 13.95 5.23
CA LEU A 175 1.90 14.33 5.30
C LEU A 175 1.71 15.61 6.13
N ASP A 176 0.64 16.33 5.85
CA ASP A 176 0.30 17.54 6.59
C ASP A 176 -0.02 17.19 8.06
N PRO A 177 0.54 17.91 9.06
CA PRO A 177 0.31 17.61 10.47
C PRO A 177 -1.16 17.67 10.91
N GLU A 178 -2.02 18.37 10.15
CA GLU A 178 -3.44 18.50 10.42
C GLU A 178 -4.31 17.43 9.76
N GLU A 179 -3.72 16.62 8.87
CA GLU A 179 -4.43 15.57 8.16
C GLU A 179 -4.90 14.48 9.13
N ILE A 180 -6.10 13.95 8.86
CA ILE A 180 -6.78 12.97 9.71
C ILE A 180 -6.34 11.57 9.28
N LEU A 181 -5.82 10.79 10.22
CA LEU A 181 -5.44 9.40 10.01
C LEU A 181 -6.62 8.45 10.26
N LEU A 182 -7.37 8.74 11.32
CA LEU A 182 -8.48 7.90 11.80
C LEU A 182 -9.56 8.78 12.40
N ALA A 183 -10.82 8.46 12.11
CA ALA A 183 -11.99 9.11 12.67
C ALA A 183 -12.91 8.10 13.34
N VAL A 184 -13.58 8.51 14.41
CA VAL A 184 -14.68 7.74 15.00
C VAL A 184 -15.98 8.47 14.70
N THR A 185 -16.77 7.93 13.78
CA THR A 185 -18.02 8.55 13.31
C THR A 185 -19.23 7.77 13.81
N MET A 186 -20.38 8.45 13.96
CA MET A 186 -21.64 7.73 14.13
C MET A 186 -22.08 7.21 12.75
N PRO A 187 -22.41 5.92 12.61
CA PRO A 187 -23.10 5.44 11.43
C PRO A 187 -24.44 6.18 11.38
N LYS A 188 -24.62 7.06 10.39
CA LYS A 188 -25.97 7.44 9.99
C LYS A 188 -26.61 6.14 9.50
N GLU A 189 -27.68 5.71 10.16
CA GLU A 189 -28.65 4.84 9.51
C GLU A 189 -29.00 5.53 8.19
N GLU A 190 -28.52 4.94 7.10
CA GLU A 190 -29.19 5.08 5.82
C GLU A 190 -30.51 4.35 6.06
N VAL A 191 -31.48 5.10 6.60
CA VAL A 191 -32.88 4.75 6.47
C VAL A 191 -33.06 4.71 4.96
N GLU A 192 -33.08 3.51 4.39
CA GLU A 192 -33.88 3.27 3.20
C GLU A 192 -35.23 3.88 3.53
N GLU A 193 -35.48 5.07 2.99
CA GLU A 193 -36.84 5.53 2.79
C GLU A 193 -37.50 4.45 1.95
N GLU A 194 -38.14 3.48 2.61
CA GLU A 194 -39.25 2.76 2.02
C GLU A 194 -40.17 3.85 1.44
N PRO A 195 -40.43 3.88 0.13
CA PRO A 195 -41.47 4.73 -0.39
C PRO A 195 -42.80 4.10 0.01
N ALA A 196 -43.28 4.41 1.21
CA ALA A 196 -44.66 4.21 1.57
C ALA A 196 -45.52 5.22 0.79
N GLY A 197 -46.41 4.70 -0.07
CA GLY A 197 -47.47 5.46 -0.76
C GLY A 197 -48.36 6.22 0.24
N GLU A 198 -49.23 7.14 -0.15
CA GLU A 198 -50.20 7.22 -1.25
C GLU A 198 -50.33 8.72 -1.66
N GLU A 199 -50.76 9.10 -2.86
CA GLU A 199 -52.18 9.20 -3.21
C GLU A 199 -52.41 9.09 -4.73
N GLU A 200 -53.47 8.35 -5.05
CA GLU A 200 -54.18 8.30 -6.32
C GLU A 200 -54.48 9.70 -6.86
N VAL A 201 -54.18 9.91 -8.14
CA VAL A 201 -55.11 10.65 -9.02
C VAL A 201 -55.43 9.75 -10.19
N THR A 202 -56.69 9.34 -10.18
CA THR A 202 -57.45 8.58 -11.16
C THR A 202 -57.22 9.03 -12.61
N GLN A 203 -57.01 8.03 -13.48
CA GLN A 203 -57.35 7.93 -14.91
C GLN A 203 -58.58 8.76 -15.38
N PRO A 204 -58.81 9.00 -16.70
CA PRO A 204 -58.58 8.04 -17.80
C PRO A 204 -58.16 8.58 -19.19
N GLU A 205 -57.92 7.60 -20.10
CA GLU A 205 -57.88 7.61 -21.58
C GLU A 205 -58.88 8.59 -22.25
N VAL A 206 -58.77 9.06 -23.50
CA VAL A 206 -58.81 8.37 -24.82
C VAL A 206 -58.45 9.49 -25.85
N ILE A 207 -57.68 9.33 -26.95
CA ILE A 207 -58.12 8.98 -28.33
C ILE A 207 -56.90 8.99 -29.27
N ARG A 208 -56.73 7.88 -30.02
CA ARG A 208 -55.95 7.75 -31.27
C ARG A 208 -56.66 8.48 -32.43
N GLU A 209 -55.91 9.11 -33.33
CA GLU A 209 -55.95 9.00 -34.82
C GLU A 209 -55.04 10.12 -35.42
N LYS A 210 -53.96 9.83 -36.16
CA LYS A 210 -53.81 9.42 -37.57
C LYS A 210 -53.61 10.62 -38.55
N LYS A 211 -52.48 10.55 -39.30
CA LYS A 211 -52.21 11.00 -40.69
C LYS A 211 -51.83 12.46 -41.02
N GLU A 212 -50.73 12.57 -41.81
CA GLU A 212 -50.43 13.48 -42.96
C GLU A 212 -50.47 15.01 -42.70
N GLU A 213 -49.65 15.91 -43.26
CA GLU A 213 -48.77 15.98 -44.43
C GLU A 213 -48.02 17.34 -44.32
N LYS A 214 -46.70 17.41 -44.58
CA LYS A 214 -46.04 18.41 -45.46
C LYS A 214 -44.52 18.26 -45.45
#